data_AF-A0A7S4FY63-F1
#
_entry.id   AF-A0A7S4FY63-F1
#
_cell.length_a   1.000
_cell.length_b   1.000
_cell.length_c   1.000
_cell.angle_alpha   90.00
_cell.angle_beta   90.00
_cell.angle_gamma   90.00
#
_symmetry.space_group_name_H-M   'P 1'
#
loop_
_entity.id
_entity.type
_entity.pdbx_description
1 polymer ?
#
loop_
_entity_poly.entity_id
_entity_poly.type
_entity_poly.pdbx_seq_one_letter_code
_entity_poly.pdbx_strand_id
1 'polypeptide(L)'
;GGRAGPPEGGRAEACDVLRRFNAVCYGLLRVASPEEAVRLLLGSSRVMQDVSRALDKGRAQWGMSVVARRWDADVVLEREFRAFVVGGALTAISQYDDQLAYPVVVRHRERIVAAILQGLEEARPRLLGLACAARGVVVDFVVVPGGDAAGPWRARIVELNPFGPFTGASLFHWSSDRRLLQGGRDLYGDLAECERETPAGSVPVPPHVHAETILGVPFRCNAGDKPGFDWDHLIAFWEDYVRLAPSSLLDR
;
A
#
# COMPACT_ATOMS: atom_id res chain seq x y z
N GLY A 1 39.99 3.76 -37.14
CA GLY A 1 39.12 2.68 -36.67
C GLY A 1 38.25 3.21 -35.56
N GLY A 2 36.98 3.51 -35.86
CA GLY A 2 36.02 3.93 -34.84
C GLY A 2 35.75 2.77 -33.90
N ARG A 3 35.85 3.02 -32.59
CA ARG A 3 35.36 2.08 -31.59
C ARG A 3 33.84 2.06 -31.70
N ALA A 4 33.29 0.94 -32.16
CA ALA A 4 31.88 0.64 -32.00
C ALA A 4 31.56 0.73 -30.50
N GLY A 5 30.57 1.57 -30.17
CA GLY A 5 29.99 1.60 -28.83
C GLY A 5 29.45 0.21 -28.47
N PRO A 6 29.31 -0.11 -27.17
CA PRO A 6 28.64 -1.33 -26.77
C PRO A 6 27.26 -1.39 -27.44
N PRO A 7 26.80 -2.58 -27.84
CA PRO A 7 25.49 -2.74 -28.45
C PRO A 7 24.45 -2.10 -27.52
N GLU A 8 23.57 -1.28 -28.08
CA GLU A 8 22.39 -0.75 -27.40
C GLU A 8 21.47 -1.94 -27.05
N GLY A 9 21.82 -2.66 -25.99
CA GLY A 9 20.88 -3.49 -25.27
C GLY A 9 19.84 -2.53 -24.73
N GLY A 10 18.62 -2.60 -25.28
CA GLY A 10 17.51 -1.73 -24.89
C GLY A 10 17.45 -1.66 -23.37
N ARG A 11 17.55 -0.45 -22.82
CA ARG A 11 17.41 -0.26 -21.37
C ARG A 11 16.06 -0.85 -20.96
N ALA A 12 16.05 -1.62 -19.87
CA ALA A 12 14.79 -2.05 -19.29
C ALA A 12 13.92 -0.81 -19.01
N GLU A 13 12.61 -0.94 -19.22
CA GLU A 13 11.67 0.13 -18.89
C GLU A 13 11.77 0.45 -17.39
N ALA A 14 11.68 1.74 -17.04
CA ALA A 14 11.88 2.19 -15.65
C ALA A 14 10.92 1.47 -14.67
N CYS A 15 9.68 1.23 -15.09
CA CYS A 15 8.69 0.49 -14.29
C CYS A 15 9.06 -0.97 -14.06
N ASP A 16 9.75 -1.63 -15.00
CA ASP A 16 10.24 -3.00 -14.81
C ASP A 16 11.36 -3.07 -13.78
N VAL A 17 12.25 -2.07 -13.80
CA VAL A 17 13.35 -1.95 -12.85
C VAL A 17 12.81 -1.67 -11.45
N LEU A 18 11.85 -0.74 -11.32
CA LEU A 18 11.18 -0.48 -10.05
C LEU A 18 10.47 -1.74 -9.53
N ARG A 19 9.80 -2.49 -10.40
CA ARG A 19 9.12 -3.75 -10.01
C ARG A 19 10.11 -4.79 -9.46
N ARG A 20 11.25 -4.98 -10.13
CA ARG A 20 12.32 -5.88 -9.66
C ARG A 20 12.93 -5.39 -8.36
N PHE A 21 13.19 -4.10 -8.25
CA PHE A 21 13.71 -3.47 -7.05
C PHE A 21 12.77 -3.70 -5.86
N ASN A 22 11.49 -3.40 -6.02
CA ASN A 22 10.46 -3.64 -5.01
C ASN A 22 10.40 -5.11 -4.58
N ALA A 23 10.48 -6.06 -5.53
CA ALA A 23 10.51 -7.49 -5.22
C ALA A 23 11.73 -7.89 -4.38
N VAL A 24 12.91 -7.32 -4.65
CA VAL A 24 14.11 -7.58 -3.83
C VAL A 24 14.02 -6.91 -2.47
N CYS A 25 13.59 -5.65 -2.40
CA CYS A 25 13.35 -4.97 -1.12
C CYS A 25 12.37 -5.73 -0.24
N TYR A 26 11.31 -6.29 -0.84
CA TYR A 26 10.38 -7.16 -0.13
C TYR A 26 11.09 -8.41 0.40
N GLY A 27 11.90 -9.08 -0.43
CA GLY A 27 12.70 -10.25 -0.02
C GLY A 27 13.67 -9.98 1.13
N LEU A 28 14.19 -8.76 1.25
CA LEU A 28 15.07 -8.34 2.35
C LEU A 28 14.34 -8.23 3.71
N LEU A 29 13.00 -8.20 3.73
CA LEU A 29 12.22 -8.26 4.98
C LEU A 29 12.18 -9.66 5.58
N ARG A 30 12.53 -10.70 4.80
CA ARG A 30 12.66 -12.06 5.30
C ARG A 30 13.94 -12.19 6.11
N VAL A 31 13.80 -12.63 7.36
CA VAL A 31 14.91 -12.91 8.27
C VAL A 31 14.94 -14.39 8.64
N ALA A 32 16.15 -14.96 8.71
CA ALA A 32 16.39 -16.36 9.06
C ALA A 32 17.12 -16.51 10.41
N SER A 33 17.61 -15.42 11.00
CA SER A 33 18.25 -15.41 12.32
C SER A 33 17.82 -14.22 13.19
N PRO A 34 17.99 -14.30 14.52
CA PRO A 34 17.76 -13.17 15.42
C PRO A 34 18.61 -11.94 15.10
N GLU A 35 19.86 -12.14 14.67
CA GLU A 35 20.79 -11.05 14.32
C GLU A 35 20.30 -10.27 13.10
N GLU A 36 19.78 -10.97 12.08
CA GLU A 36 19.15 -10.34 10.93
C GLU A 36 17.89 -9.56 11.32
N ALA A 37 17.05 -10.13 12.19
CA ALA A 37 15.85 -9.46 12.71
C ALA A 37 16.19 -8.17 13.46
N VAL A 38 17.17 -8.20 14.36
CA VAL A 38 17.62 -7.01 15.09
C VAL A 38 18.23 -5.97 14.14
N ARG A 39 19.06 -6.40 13.18
CA ARG A 39 19.65 -5.49 12.17
C ARG A 39 18.57 -4.80 11.35
N LEU A 40 17.55 -5.56 10.90
CA LEU A 40 16.42 -5.01 10.15
C LEU A 40 15.65 -3.96 10.97
N LEU A 41 15.37 -4.25 12.25
CA LEU A 41 14.67 -3.32 13.14
C LEU A 41 15.48 -2.04 13.40
N LEU A 42 16.78 -2.16 13.66
CA LEU A 42 17.67 -1.01 13.92
C LEU A 42 17.93 -0.16 12.68
N GLY A 43 17.86 -0.76 11.49
CA GLY A 43 17.99 -0.04 10.22
C GLY A 43 16.72 0.68 9.76
N SER A 44 15.58 0.47 10.44
CA SER A 44 14.29 1.01 10.01
C SER A 44 14.01 2.39 10.60
N SER A 45 13.89 3.41 9.73
CA SER A 45 13.47 4.75 10.12
C SER A 45 12.04 4.77 10.69
N ARG A 46 11.17 3.85 10.25
CA ARG A 46 9.80 3.69 10.80
C ARG A 46 9.83 3.16 12.22
N VAL A 47 10.64 2.14 12.50
CA VAL A 47 10.82 1.62 13.88
C VAL A 47 11.38 2.72 14.78
N MET A 48 12.37 3.48 14.29
CA MET A 48 12.91 4.62 15.03
C MET A 48 11.81 5.65 15.37
N GLN A 49 10.99 6.04 14.39
CA GLN A 49 9.87 6.98 14.61
C GLN A 49 8.87 6.46 15.65
N ASP A 50 8.52 5.17 15.59
CA ASP A 50 7.60 4.56 16.55
C ASP A 50 8.18 4.56 17.97
N VAL A 51 9.46 4.23 18.12
CA VAL A 51 10.17 4.28 19.41
C VAL A 51 10.22 5.72 19.94
N SER A 52 10.60 6.69 19.12
CA SER A 52 10.66 8.11 19.52
C SER A 52 9.29 8.61 19.99
N ARG A 53 8.22 8.36 19.23
CA ARG A 53 6.86 8.76 19.60
C ARG A 53 6.39 8.10 20.90
N ALA A 54 6.76 6.84 21.13
CA ALA A 54 6.43 6.13 22.35
C ALA A 54 7.15 6.74 23.57
N LEU A 55 8.41 7.17 23.40
CA LEU A 55 9.18 7.82 24.45
C LEU A 55 8.63 9.22 24.79
N ASP A 56 8.22 9.99 23.77
CA ASP A 56 7.67 11.35 23.94
C ASP A 56 6.36 11.38 24.73
N LYS A 57 5.52 10.33 24.60
CA LYS A 57 4.23 10.23 25.29
C LYS A 57 4.34 9.78 26.76
N GLY A 58 5.56 9.53 27.25
CA GLY A 58 5.82 9.04 28.60
C GLY A 58 5.63 7.53 28.71
N ARG A 59 6.54 6.88 29.46
CA ARG A 59 6.63 5.41 29.57
C ARG A 59 5.42 4.73 30.26
N ALA A 60 4.52 5.50 30.86
CA ALA A 60 3.55 4.96 31.82
C ALA A 60 2.38 4.18 31.20
N GLN A 61 2.18 4.22 29.88
CA GLN A 61 1.00 3.59 29.24
C GLN A 61 1.30 2.85 27.91
N TRP A 62 2.55 2.80 27.45
CA TRP A 62 2.89 2.20 26.17
C TRP A 62 3.55 0.82 26.33
N GLY A 63 2.87 -0.23 25.87
CA GLY A 63 3.44 -1.58 25.75
C GLY A 63 4.07 -1.78 24.38
N MET A 64 5.39 -1.60 24.25
CA MET A 64 6.08 -1.94 23.01
C MET A 64 6.21 -3.47 22.88
N SER A 65 5.96 -3.98 21.68
CA SER A 65 6.08 -5.40 21.37
C SER A 65 6.86 -5.57 20.07
N VAL A 66 7.64 -6.63 19.99
CA VAL A 66 8.24 -7.08 18.72
C VAL A 66 7.33 -8.17 18.16
N VAL A 67 6.82 -7.96 16.96
CA VAL A 67 5.93 -8.90 16.28
C VAL A 67 6.70 -9.61 15.18
N ALA A 68 6.92 -10.91 15.34
CA ALA A 68 7.45 -11.78 14.28
C ALA A 68 6.28 -12.48 13.57
N ARG A 69 6.23 -12.36 12.24
CA ARG A 69 5.25 -13.04 11.40
C ARG A 69 5.95 -14.11 10.58
N ARG A 70 5.31 -15.27 10.39
CA ARG A 70 5.81 -16.29 9.46
C ARG A 70 5.89 -15.67 8.06
N TRP A 71 7.03 -15.84 7.39
CA TRP A 71 7.18 -15.41 5.99
C TRP A 71 6.09 -16.06 5.13
N ASP A 72 5.47 -15.27 4.26
CA ASP A 72 4.40 -15.69 3.38
C ASP A 72 4.67 -15.15 1.99
N ALA A 73 4.94 -16.04 1.04
CA ALA A 73 5.28 -15.69 -0.32
C ALA A 73 4.08 -15.15 -1.13
N ASP A 74 2.86 -15.31 -0.62
CA ASP A 74 1.66 -14.75 -1.27
C ASP A 74 1.42 -13.29 -0.93
N VAL A 75 2.09 -12.75 0.10
CA VAL A 75 2.06 -11.32 0.42
C VAL A 75 3.08 -10.64 -0.48
N VAL A 76 2.60 -9.98 -1.52
CA VAL A 76 3.41 -9.21 -2.48
C VAL A 76 2.65 -7.94 -2.83
N LEU A 77 3.37 -6.85 -3.11
CA LEU A 77 2.77 -5.53 -3.35
C LEU A 77 1.68 -5.53 -4.44
N GLU A 78 1.86 -6.30 -5.52
CA GLU A 78 0.88 -6.48 -6.59
C GLU A 78 -0.49 -6.97 -6.10
N ARG A 79 -0.52 -7.66 -4.96
CA ARG A 79 -1.71 -8.28 -4.37
C ARG A 79 -2.20 -7.52 -3.12
N GLU A 80 -1.57 -6.41 -2.78
CA GLU A 80 -1.93 -5.61 -1.60
C GLU A 80 -2.92 -4.49 -1.97
N PHE A 81 -3.94 -4.36 -1.13
CA PHE A 81 -5.01 -3.38 -1.29
C PHE A 81 -5.29 -2.70 0.04
N ARG A 82 -5.41 -1.37 -0.01
CA ARG A 82 -5.78 -0.55 1.12
C ARG A 82 -7.28 -0.29 1.09
N ALA A 83 -7.96 -0.64 2.16
CA ALA A 83 -9.38 -0.47 2.32
C ALA A 83 -9.71 0.50 3.45
N PHE A 84 -10.71 1.34 3.22
CA PHE A 84 -11.20 2.31 4.20
C PHE A 84 -12.50 1.77 4.78
N VAL A 85 -12.55 1.62 6.11
CA VAL A 85 -13.69 1.01 6.81
C VAL A 85 -14.21 1.97 7.86
N VAL A 86 -15.51 2.28 7.80
CA VAL A 86 -16.19 3.17 8.74
C VAL A 86 -17.46 2.50 9.26
N GLY A 87 -17.59 2.40 10.58
CA GLY A 87 -18.72 1.69 11.21
C GLY A 87 -18.82 0.22 10.77
N GLY A 88 -17.67 -0.41 10.46
CA GLY A 88 -17.59 -1.77 9.94
C GLY A 88 -17.92 -1.93 8.45
N ALA A 89 -18.28 -0.88 7.72
CA ALA A 89 -18.57 -0.96 6.28
C ALA A 89 -17.40 -0.41 5.45
N LEU A 90 -17.14 -1.03 4.28
CA LEU A 90 -16.19 -0.48 3.31
C LEU A 90 -16.73 0.81 2.73
N THR A 91 -15.86 1.81 2.64
CA THR A 91 -16.15 3.11 2.02
C THR A 91 -15.37 3.31 0.73
N ALA A 92 -14.17 2.71 0.63
CA ALA A 92 -13.33 2.76 -0.55
C ALA A 92 -12.25 1.67 -0.51
N ILE A 93 -11.72 1.30 -1.68
CA ILE A 93 -10.59 0.38 -1.85
C ILE A 93 -9.60 0.99 -2.86
N SER A 94 -8.32 0.94 -2.53
CA SER A 94 -7.22 1.32 -3.40
C SER A 94 -6.28 0.14 -3.61
N GLN A 95 -5.71 0.01 -4.80
CA GLN A 95 -4.41 -0.67 -4.94
C GLN A 95 -3.40 -0.02 -3.96
N TYR A 96 -2.65 -0.82 -3.22
CA TYR A 96 -1.73 -0.31 -2.20
C TYR A 96 -0.55 0.43 -2.83
N ASP A 97 0.16 -0.24 -3.75
CA ASP A 97 1.27 0.32 -4.51
C ASP A 97 0.73 1.33 -5.52
N ASP A 98 0.96 2.61 -5.25
CA ASP A 98 0.50 3.72 -6.09
C ASP A 98 1.48 4.09 -7.21
N GLN A 99 2.61 3.38 -7.32
CA GLN A 99 3.68 3.70 -8.28
C GLN A 99 3.59 2.89 -9.57
N LEU A 100 3.17 1.61 -9.46
CA LEU A 100 3.19 0.67 -10.58
C LEU A 100 1.79 0.26 -11.02
N ALA A 101 1.63 -0.01 -12.32
CA ALA A 101 0.49 -0.74 -12.83
C ALA A 101 0.77 -2.25 -12.82
N TYR A 102 -0.25 -3.01 -12.45
CA TYR A 102 -0.23 -4.47 -12.48
C TYR A 102 -1.36 -4.98 -13.36
N PRO A 103 -1.05 -5.63 -14.50
CA PRO A 103 -2.08 -6.13 -15.42
C PRO A 103 -3.10 -7.06 -14.76
N VAL A 104 -2.68 -7.84 -13.76
CA VAL A 104 -3.57 -8.75 -13.00
C VAL A 104 -4.64 -7.96 -12.23
N VAL A 105 -4.28 -6.80 -11.67
CA VAL A 105 -5.19 -5.95 -10.91
C VAL A 105 -6.25 -5.41 -11.84
N VAL A 106 -5.85 -4.80 -12.96
CA VAL A 106 -6.75 -4.24 -13.97
C VAL A 106 -7.70 -5.31 -14.55
N ARG A 107 -7.20 -6.52 -14.79
CA ARG A 107 -7.99 -7.62 -15.37
C ARG A 107 -9.01 -8.21 -14.39
N HIS A 108 -8.74 -8.18 -13.08
CA HIS A 108 -9.51 -8.93 -12.08
C HIS A 108 -10.13 -8.07 -10.97
N ARG A 109 -10.35 -6.78 -11.22
CA ARG A 109 -10.89 -5.79 -10.25
C ARG A 109 -12.16 -6.27 -9.54
N GLU A 110 -13.12 -6.82 -10.28
CA GLU A 110 -14.35 -7.37 -9.68
C GLU A 110 -14.09 -8.52 -8.69
N ARG A 111 -13.19 -9.46 -9.05
CA ARG A 111 -12.82 -10.58 -8.17
C ARG A 111 -12.07 -10.10 -6.94
N ILE A 112 -11.21 -9.09 -7.09
CA ILE A 112 -10.47 -8.46 -5.99
C ILE A 112 -11.44 -7.81 -5.00
N VAL A 113 -12.34 -6.95 -5.49
CA VAL A 113 -13.32 -6.26 -4.63
C VAL A 113 -14.25 -7.27 -3.96
N ALA A 114 -14.73 -8.28 -4.67
CA ALA A 114 -15.53 -9.36 -4.09
C ALA A 114 -14.79 -10.11 -2.97
N ALA A 115 -13.51 -10.44 -3.18
CA ALA A 115 -12.70 -11.11 -2.17
C ALA A 115 -12.48 -10.24 -0.93
N ILE A 116 -12.24 -8.94 -1.10
CA ILE A 116 -12.08 -7.98 0.01
C ILE A 116 -13.38 -7.81 0.80
N LEU A 117 -14.52 -7.70 0.11
CA LEU A 117 -15.84 -7.65 0.75
C LEU A 117 -16.08 -8.90 1.61
N GLN A 118 -15.82 -10.08 1.07
CA GLN A 118 -15.95 -11.34 1.80
C GLN A 118 -14.97 -11.41 2.98
N GLY A 119 -13.70 -11.06 2.76
CA GLY A 119 -12.68 -11.09 3.81
C GLY A 119 -12.98 -10.12 4.96
N LEU A 120 -13.55 -8.95 4.65
CA LEU A 120 -14.02 -8.04 5.69
C LEU A 120 -15.22 -8.61 6.45
N GLU A 121 -16.19 -9.22 5.77
CA GLU A 121 -17.36 -9.82 6.42
C GLU A 121 -16.94 -10.91 7.42
N GLU A 122 -16.02 -11.78 7.01
CA GLU A 122 -15.46 -12.83 7.87
C GLU A 122 -14.70 -12.24 9.07
N ALA A 123 -14.01 -11.11 8.88
CA ALA A 123 -13.25 -10.43 9.94
C ALA A 123 -14.12 -9.50 10.81
N ARG A 124 -15.32 -9.11 10.36
CA ARG A 124 -16.17 -8.08 10.95
C ARG A 124 -16.40 -8.28 12.47
N PRO A 125 -16.71 -9.48 12.99
CA PRO A 125 -16.93 -9.65 14.42
C PRO A 125 -15.70 -9.30 15.26
N ARG A 126 -14.50 -9.64 14.78
CA ARG A 126 -13.23 -9.34 15.46
C ARG A 126 -12.85 -7.87 15.31
N LEU A 127 -13.04 -7.32 14.11
CA LEU A 127 -12.73 -5.94 13.80
C LEU A 127 -13.60 -4.98 14.62
N LEU A 128 -14.92 -5.20 14.70
CA LEU A 128 -15.83 -4.39 15.53
C LEU A 128 -15.60 -4.54 17.04
N GLY A 129 -14.95 -5.62 17.47
CA GLY A 129 -14.48 -5.77 18.85
C GLY A 129 -13.33 -4.82 19.21
N LEU A 130 -12.67 -4.19 18.22
CA LEU A 130 -11.63 -3.19 18.44
C LEU A 130 -12.26 -1.82 18.63
N ALA A 131 -11.92 -1.15 19.73
CA ALA A 131 -12.48 0.16 20.10
C ALA A 131 -12.34 1.24 19.01
N CYS A 132 -11.30 1.16 18.17
CA CYS A 132 -11.05 2.11 17.08
C CYS A 132 -11.90 1.86 15.83
N ALA A 133 -12.24 0.60 15.53
CA ALA A 133 -12.85 0.21 14.26
C ALA A 133 -14.30 0.68 14.11
N ALA A 134 -14.99 0.91 15.23
CA ALA A 134 -16.35 1.44 15.22
C ALA A 134 -16.42 2.89 14.68
N ARG A 135 -15.33 3.67 14.81
CA ARG A 135 -15.25 5.05 14.31
C ARG A 135 -14.64 5.11 12.93
N GLY A 136 -13.58 4.35 12.70
CA GLY A 136 -12.94 4.22 11.39
C GLY A 136 -11.60 3.51 11.52
N VAL A 137 -11.27 2.68 10.53
CA VAL A 137 -9.98 1.98 10.44
C VAL A 137 -9.58 1.84 8.98
N VAL A 138 -8.28 1.93 8.71
CA VAL A 138 -7.72 1.58 7.41
C VAL A 138 -7.20 0.15 7.51
N VAL A 139 -7.61 -0.71 6.58
CA VAL A 139 -7.30 -2.13 6.59
C VAL A 139 -6.53 -2.46 5.34
N ASP A 140 -5.32 -2.99 5.48
CA ASP A 140 -4.56 -3.48 4.34
C ASP A 140 -4.84 -4.98 4.18
N PHE A 141 -5.21 -5.37 2.97
CA PHE A 141 -5.54 -6.73 2.58
C PHE A 141 -4.52 -7.24 1.58
N VAL A 142 -4.12 -8.51 1.70
CA VAL A 142 -3.56 -9.28 0.59
C VAL A 142 -4.68 -10.09 -0.06
N VAL A 143 -4.78 -10.07 -1.39
CA VAL A 143 -5.74 -10.89 -2.15
C VAL A 143 -5.01 -12.00 -2.90
N VAL A 144 -5.29 -13.24 -2.53
CA VAL A 144 -4.66 -14.43 -3.10
C VAL A 144 -5.63 -15.10 -4.08
N PRO A 145 -5.25 -15.29 -5.36
CA PRO A 145 -6.04 -16.06 -6.31
C PRO A 145 -6.29 -17.49 -5.83
N GLY A 146 -7.44 -18.07 -6.21
CA GLY A 146 -7.67 -19.50 -6.04
C GLY A 146 -6.65 -20.34 -6.82
N GLY A 147 -6.34 -21.55 -6.32
CA GLY A 147 -5.36 -22.44 -6.94
C GLY A 147 -5.73 -22.92 -8.36
N ASP A 148 -7.00 -22.85 -8.72
CA ASP A 148 -7.54 -23.04 -10.06
C ASP A 148 -8.14 -21.73 -10.61
N ALA A 149 -8.21 -21.59 -11.94
CA ALA A 149 -8.72 -20.37 -12.59
C ALA A 149 -10.19 -20.01 -12.21
N ALA A 150 -10.92 -21.00 -11.67
CA ALA A 150 -12.31 -20.90 -11.23
C ALA A 150 -12.46 -20.76 -9.70
N GLY A 151 -11.41 -20.98 -8.92
CA GLY A 151 -11.48 -20.94 -7.46
C GLY A 151 -11.71 -19.53 -6.92
N PRO A 152 -12.39 -19.40 -5.76
CA PRO A 152 -12.64 -18.10 -5.16
C PRO A 152 -11.33 -17.47 -4.71
N TRP A 153 -11.14 -16.21 -5.07
CA TRP A 153 -10.05 -15.39 -4.54
C TRP A 153 -10.32 -15.13 -3.06
N ARG A 154 -9.26 -15.10 -2.25
CA ARG A 154 -9.38 -14.90 -0.79
C ARG A 154 -8.60 -13.66 -0.37
N ALA A 155 -9.26 -12.77 0.35
CA ALA A 155 -8.59 -11.65 1.00
C ALA A 155 -8.20 -11.99 2.44
N ARG A 156 -7.02 -11.56 2.87
CA ARG A 156 -6.55 -11.70 4.26
C ARG A 156 -6.05 -10.35 4.75
N ILE A 157 -6.40 -9.97 5.97
CA ILE A 157 -5.90 -8.75 6.59
C ILE A 157 -4.41 -8.91 6.91
N VAL A 158 -3.59 -7.97 6.46
CA VAL A 158 -2.14 -7.93 6.76
C VAL A 158 -1.77 -6.83 7.74
N GLU A 159 -2.54 -5.73 7.78
CA GLU A 159 -2.28 -4.59 8.66
C GLU A 159 -3.56 -3.83 9.01
N LEU A 160 -3.60 -3.27 10.21
CA LEU A 160 -4.64 -2.33 10.66
C LEU A 160 -3.98 -1.00 10.99
N ASN A 161 -4.50 0.07 10.39
CA ASN A 161 -3.95 1.40 10.47
C ASN A 161 -4.99 2.38 11.05
N PRO A 162 -4.55 3.41 11.80
CA PRO A 162 -5.43 4.50 12.20
C PRO A 162 -6.09 5.15 10.98
N PHE A 163 -7.36 5.51 11.12
CA PHE A 163 -8.07 6.25 10.08
C PHE A 163 -7.67 7.72 10.13
N GLY A 164 -6.96 8.19 9.09
CA GLY A 164 -6.59 9.60 8.93
C GLY A 164 -5.25 9.81 8.24
N PRO A 165 -4.82 11.08 8.07
CA PRO A 165 -3.70 11.48 7.22
C PRO A 165 -2.32 10.98 7.68
N PHE A 166 -2.21 10.40 8.88
CA PHE A 166 -0.98 9.71 9.32
C PHE A 166 -0.77 8.36 8.61
N THR A 167 -1.83 7.81 8.02
CA THR A 167 -1.83 6.62 7.17
C THR A 167 -1.88 7.07 5.72
N GLY A 168 -1.05 6.51 4.83
CA GLY A 168 -1.11 6.87 3.41
C GLY A 168 -2.50 6.61 2.80
N ALA A 169 -2.96 7.47 1.89
CA ALA A 169 -4.25 7.26 1.20
C ALA A 169 -4.14 6.41 -0.08
N SER A 170 -2.92 6.02 -0.46
CA SER A 170 -2.62 5.38 -1.76
C SER A 170 -3.21 6.21 -2.91
N LEU A 171 -4.11 5.67 -3.73
CA LEU A 171 -4.69 6.35 -4.89
C LEU A 171 -5.85 7.31 -4.54
N PHE A 172 -6.12 7.52 -3.25
CA PHE A 172 -7.04 8.56 -2.75
C PHE A 172 -6.29 9.74 -2.16
N HIS A 173 -7.02 10.82 -1.91
CA HIS A 173 -6.49 12.00 -1.26
C HIS A 173 -7.32 12.37 -0.03
N TRP A 174 -6.70 12.42 1.15
CA TRP A 174 -7.39 12.56 2.43
C TRP A 174 -8.31 13.78 2.55
N SER A 175 -7.98 14.90 1.89
CA SER A 175 -8.80 16.12 1.92
C SER A 175 -9.89 16.12 0.85
N SER A 176 -9.56 16.03 -0.44
CA SER A 176 -10.55 16.06 -1.53
C SER A 176 -11.45 14.83 -1.61
N ASP A 177 -11.04 13.66 -1.10
CA ASP A 177 -11.86 12.45 -1.03
C ASP A 177 -12.44 12.25 0.39
N ARG A 178 -12.30 13.22 1.30
CA ARG A 178 -12.61 13.05 2.74
C ARG A 178 -14.01 12.50 3.00
N ARG A 179 -15.04 13.11 2.38
CA ARG A 179 -16.43 12.66 2.52
C ARG A 179 -16.62 11.22 2.03
N LEU A 180 -15.98 10.86 0.91
CA LEU A 180 -16.03 9.52 0.35
C LEU A 180 -15.36 8.50 1.28
N LEU A 181 -14.13 8.77 1.73
CA LEU A 181 -13.39 7.89 2.64
C LEU A 181 -14.13 7.70 3.97
N GLN A 182 -14.82 8.73 4.46
CA GLN A 182 -15.61 8.67 5.68
C GLN A 182 -17.02 8.05 5.50
N GLY A 183 -17.37 7.60 4.30
CA GLY A 183 -18.70 7.05 4.01
C GLY A 183 -19.82 8.05 4.27
N GLY A 184 -19.57 9.33 4.00
CA GLY A 184 -20.48 10.45 4.23
C GLY A 184 -20.58 10.93 5.68
N ARG A 185 -19.88 10.30 6.63
CA ARG A 185 -19.88 10.70 8.05
C ARG A 185 -18.88 11.82 8.30
N ASP A 186 -19.08 12.54 9.40
CA ASP A 186 -18.13 13.55 9.91
C ASP A 186 -17.42 12.99 11.15
N LEU A 187 -16.38 12.19 10.92
CA LEU A 187 -15.64 11.48 11.96
C LEU A 187 -14.80 12.42 12.84
N TYR A 188 -14.40 13.56 12.29
CA TYR A 188 -13.53 14.53 12.96
C TYR A 188 -14.25 15.79 13.42
N GLY A 189 -15.50 16.01 13.00
CA GLY A 189 -16.31 17.18 13.35
C GLY A 189 -15.99 18.44 12.53
N ASP A 190 -15.19 18.29 11.46
CA ASP A 190 -14.64 19.37 10.65
C ASP A 190 -14.90 19.17 9.15
N LEU A 191 -15.74 18.20 8.75
CA LEU A 191 -15.91 17.84 7.33
C LEU A 191 -16.33 19.03 6.47
N ALA A 192 -17.25 19.85 6.97
CA ALA A 192 -17.72 21.04 6.26
C ALA A 192 -16.64 22.13 6.13
N GLU A 193 -15.69 22.21 7.07
CA GLU A 193 -14.54 23.11 6.98
C GLU A 193 -13.53 22.59 5.96
N CYS A 194 -13.18 21.32 6.06
CA CYS A 194 -12.28 20.68 5.10
C CYS A 194 -12.79 20.82 3.65
N GLU A 195 -14.11 20.71 3.40
CA GLU A 195 -14.69 20.87 2.07
C GLU A 195 -14.74 22.32 1.57
N ARG A 196 -14.70 23.32 2.46
CA ARG A 196 -14.52 24.72 2.04
C ARG A 196 -13.09 24.97 1.57
N GLU A 197 -12.11 24.39 2.27
CA GLU A 197 -10.69 24.55 1.94
C GLU A 197 -10.27 23.68 0.76
N THR A 198 -10.74 22.44 0.71
CA THR A 198 -10.46 21.46 -0.33
C THR A 198 -11.77 20.79 -0.77
N PRO A 199 -12.49 21.37 -1.74
CA PRO A 199 -13.76 20.82 -2.21
C PRO A 199 -13.66 19.36 -2.64
N ALA A 200 -14.76 18.63 -2.48
CA ALA A 200 -14.82 17.23 -2.90
C ALA A 200 -14.44 17.09 -4.38
N GLY A 201 -13.48 16.21 -4.69
CA GLY A 201 -12.98 15.99 -6.05
C GLY A 201 -12.13 17.13 -6.64
N SER A 202 -11.73 18.13 -5.85
CA SER A 202 -10.86 19.22 -6.30
C SER A 202 -9.45 18.76 -6.71
N VAL A 203 -8.97 17.66 -6.14
CA VAL A 203 -7.75 16.98 -6.61
C VAL A 203 -8.17 15.96 -7.66
N PRO A 204 -7.79 16.15 -8.94
CA PRO A 204 -8.20 15.24 -10.00
C PRO A 204 -7.54 13.87 -9.84
N VAL A 205 -8.28 12.82 -10.18
CA VAL A 205 -7.70 11.48 -10.32
C VAL A 205 -6.67 11.51 -11.45
N PRO A 206 -5.41 11.06 -11.22
CA PRO A 206 -4.40 11.06 -12.27
C PRO A 206 -4.84 10.25 -13.50
N PRO A 207 -4.46 10.64 -14.73
CA PRO A 207 -4.93 9.95 -15.95
C PRO A 207 -4.58 8.46 -16.05
N HIS A 208 -3.52 8.02 -15.37
CA HIS A 208 -3.09 6.63 -15.33
C HIS A 208 -3.81 5.81 -14.26
N VAL A 209 -4.62 6.45 -13.41
CA VAL A 209 -5.42 5.80 -12.38
C VAL A 209 -6.82 5.56 -12.93
N HIS A 210 -7.25 4.31 -12.91
CA HIS A 210 -8.63 3.95 -13.17
C HIS A 210 -9.45 4.06 -11.88
N ALA A 211 -10.60 4.73 -11.96
CA ALA A 211 -11.54 4.88 -10.86
C ALA A 211 -12.92 4.42 -11.31
N GLU A 212 -13.53 3.54 -10.53
CA GLU A 212 -14.88 3.00 -10.79
C GLU A 212 -15.56 2.60 -9.48
N THR A 213 -16.85 2.27 -9.55
CA THR A 213 -17.60 1.69 -8.43
C THR A 213 -17.90 0.24 -8.73
N ILE A 214 -17.36 -0.68 -7.93
CA ILE A 214 -17.52 -2.13 -8.09
C ILE A 214 -18.30 -2.66 -6.89
N LEU A 215 -19.41 -3.37 -7.15
CA LEU A 215 -20.26 -3.91 -6.08
C LEU A 215 -20.67 -2.85 -5.04
N GLY A 216 -20.85 -1.60 -5.48
CA GLY A 216 -21.22 -0.47 -4.63
C GLY A 216 -20.05 0.18 -3.87
N VAL A 217 -18.82 -0.26 -4.07
CA VAL A 217 -17.62 0.28 -3.40
C VAL A 217 -16.74 1.03 -4.41
N PRO A 218 -16.38 2.31 -4.15
CA PRO A 218 -15.37 3.02 -4.90
C PRO A 218 -14.03 2.26 -4.90
N PHE A 219 -13.50 2.01 -6.09
CA PHE A 219 -12.25 1.28 -6.31
C PHE A 219 -11.31 2.11 -7.20
N ARG A 220 -10.03 2.22 -6.80
CA ARG A 220 -8.97 2.85 -7.61
C ARG A 220 -7.78 1.91 -7.79
N CYS A 221 -7.25 1.83 -9.02
CA CYS A 221 -6.02 1.11 -9.36
C CYS A 221 -5.24 1.82 -10.47
N ASN A 222 -3.95 1.54 -10.60
CA ASN A 222 -3.16 2.02 -11.73
C ASN A 222 -3.51 1.18 -12.98
N ALA A 223 -4.00 1.83 -14.04
CA ALA A 223 -4.33 1.20 -15.33
C ALA A 223 -3.22 1.31 -16.38
N GLY A 224 -2.20 2.11 -16.10
CA GLY A 224 -0.99 2.21 -16.90
C GLY A 224 0.14 2.78 -16.05
N ASP A 225 1.34 2.74 -16.61
CA ASP A 225 2.50 3.31 -15.96
C ASP A 225 2.34 4.83 -15.80
N LYS A 226 2.89 5.36 -14.72
CA LYS A 226 2.81 6.79 -14.41
C LYS A 226 3.49 7.59 -15.55
N PRO A 227 2.79 8.54 -16.19
CA PRO A 227 3.37 9.32 -17.29
C PRO A 227 4.61 10.07 -16.81
N GLY A 228 5.68 9.98 -17.59
CA GLY A 228 6.94 10.63 -17.27
C GLY A 228 7.77 9.94 -16.19
N PHE A 229 7.36 8.77 -15.68
CA PHE A 229 8.25 7.96 -14.87
C PHE A 229 9.39 7.41 -15.74
N ASP A 230 10.61 7.86 -15.46
CA ASP A 230 11.80 7.53 -16.23
C ASP A 230 12.98 7.17 -15.33
N TRP A 231 14.14 7.00 -15.94
CA TRP A 231 15.38 6.69 -15.24
C TRP A 231 15.85 7.79 -14.30
N ASP A 232 15.53 9.06 -14.56
CA ASP A 232 15.95 10.17 -13.70
C ASP A 232 15.15 10.14 -12.39
N HIS A 233 13.86 9.78 -12.46
CA HIS A 233 13.06 9.52 -11.27
C HIS A 233 13.64 8.38 -10.44
N LEU A 234 13.99 7.27 -11.10
CA LEU A 234 14.65 6.16 -10.42
C LEU A 234 15.97 6.60 -9.77
N ILE A 235 16.83 7.34 -10.47
CA ILE A 235 18.11 7.81 -9.93
C ILE A 235 17.91 8.72 -8.72
N ALA A 236 16.92 9.61 -8.75
CA ALA A 236 16.58 10.45 -7.60
C ALA A 236 16.12 9.63 -6.39
N PHE A 237 15.34 8.55 -6.60
CA PHE A 237 15.03 7.60 -5.53
C PHE A 237 16.27 6.79 -5.12
N TRP A 238 17.14 6.47 -6.08
CA TRP A 238 18.22 5.51 -5.92
C TRP A 238 19.49 6.15 -5.34
N GLU A 239 19.76 7.46 -5.39
CA GLU A 239 20.97 8.03 -4.77
C GLU A 239 21.13 7.63 -3.28
N ASP A 240 20.01 7.52 -2.55
CA ASP A 240 19.97 7.00 -1.18
C ASP A 240 20.12 5.46 -1.12
N TYR A 241 19.63 4.74 -2.13
CA TYR A 241 19.65 3.28 -2.21
C TYR A 241 20.87 2.67 -2.93
N VAL A 242 21.66 3.36 -3.75
CA VAL A 242 22.90 2.81 -4.38
C VAL A 242 23.85 2.37 -3.26
N ARG A 243 23.86 3.11 -2.15
CA ARG A 243 24.67 2.78 -0.97
C ARG A 243 24.19 1.50 -0.25
N LEU A 244 22.95 1.08 -0.47
CA LEU A 244 22.28 0.00 0.28
C LEU A 244 21.90 -1.21 -0.59
N ALA A 245 21.75 -1.03 -1.91
CA ALA A 245 21.36 -2.07 -2.84
C ALA A 245 22.58 -2.88 -3.28
N PRO A 246 22.57 -4.23 -3.14
CA PRO A 246 23.66 -5.06 -3.62
C PRO A 246 23.88 -4.87 -5.13
N SER A 247 25.14 -4.81 -5.57
CA SER A 247 25.51 -4.55 -6.97
C SER A 247 24.86 -5.51 -7.98
N SER A 248 24.48 -6.71 -7.52
CA SER A 248 23.73 -7.71 -8.29
C SER A 248 22.34 -7.26 -8.76
N LEU A 249 21.77 -6.20 -8.18
CA LEU A 249 20.52 -5.59 -8.64
C LEU A 249 20.72 -4.70 -9.89
N LEU A 250 21.95 -4.24 -10.11
CA LEU A 250 22.31 -3.30 -11.18
C LEU A 250 22.94 -4.03 -12.38
N ASP A 251 23.45 -5.24 -12.18
CA ASP A 251 24.10 -6.04 -13.20
C ASP A 251 23.11 -6.98 -13.94
N ARG A 252 22.61 -6.47 -15.08
CA ARG A 252 22.11 -7.14 -16.31
C ARG A 252 21.03 -8.25 -16.19
#